data_AF-F0GUP8-F1
#
_entry.id   AF-F0GUP8-F1
#
_cell.length_a   1.000
_cell.length_b   1.000
_cell.length_c   1.000
_cell.angle_alpha   90.00
_cell.angle_beta   90.00
_cell.angle_gamma   90.00
#
_symmetry.space_group_name_H-M   'P 1'
#
loop_
_entity.id
_entity.type
_entity.pdbx_description
1 polymer ?
#
loop_
_entity_poly.entity_id
_entity_poly.type
_entity_poly.pdbx_seq_one_letter_code
_entity_poly.pdbx_strand_id
1 'polypeptide(L)'
;MQAIFETIFDLVYLVGISIIGIQMISKSKKDSQFFLFGVMALVLAFGDSFHLIPRMIGLNTTGLEDFTFYLGLGKFITSITMTIFYVILYHVWKKRYKISKVKNLDFLVYILSIVRIVLCLIPANDWFNGNGPLSWRIYRNIPFSLLGILIIYLFYKMERAKNDENFKICI
;
A
#
# COMPACT_ATOMS: atom_id res chain seq x y z
N MET A 1 24.06 2.93 15.76
CA MET A 1 24.08 2.08 14.54
C MET A 1 22.68 1.90 13.94
N GLN A 2 21.66 1.54 14.73
CA GLN A 2 20.29 1.37 14.23
C GLN A 2 19.70 2.60 13.54
N ALA A 3 19.80 3.80 14.15
CA ALA A 3 19.28 5.04 13.57
C ALA A 3 19.84 5.35 12.16
N ILE A 4 21.15 5.18 11.97
CA ILE A 4 21.82 5.41 10.68
C ILE A 4 21.34 4.40 9.64
N PHE A 5 21.27 3.12 10.00
CA PHE A 5 20.83 2.07 9.08
C PHE A 5 19.37 2.25 8.65
N GLU A 6 18.45 2.49 9.60
CA GLU A 6 17.04 2.74 9.30
C GLU A 6 16.85 3.99 8.43
N THR A 7 17.60 5.06 8.72
CA THR A 7 17.52 6.30 7.93
C THR A 7 17.99 6.11 6.50
N ILE A 8 19.11 5.42 6.29
CA ILE A 8 19.63 5.14 4.95
C ILE A 8 18.65 4.23 4.20
N PHE A 9 18.13 3.20 4.85
CA PHE A 9 17.17 2.28 4.26
C PHE A 9 15.89 3.01 3.81
N ASP A 10 15.30 3.81 4.68
CA ASP A 10 14.07 4.57 4.41
C ASP A 10 14.26 5.57 3.26
N LEU A 11 15.41 6.26 3.24
CA LEU A 11 15.76 7.20 2.17
C LEU A 11 15.95 6.49 0.82
N VAL A 12 16.74 5.42 0.79
CA VAL A 12 16.99 4.64 -0.42
C VAL A 12 15.69 4.02 -0.94
N TYR A 13 14.85 3.50 -0.04
CA TYR A 13 13.53 2.97 -0.37
C TYR A 13 12.67 4.04 -1.04
N LEU A 14 12.43 5.18 -0.38
CA LEU A 14 11.55 6.25 -0.89
C LEU A 14 12.04 6.81 -2.23
N VAL A 15 13.35 7.05 -2.35
CA VAL A 15 13.95 7.54 -3.60
C VAL A 15 13.82 6.48 -4.70
N GLY A 16 14.18 5.24 -4.40
CA GLY A 16 14.15 4.13 -5.35
C GLY A 16 12.75 3.87 -5.90
N ILE A 17 11.76 3.72 -5.02
CA ILE A 17 10.37 3.46 -5.44
C ILE A 17 9.78 4.65 -6.22
N SER A 18 10.14 5.88 -5.86
CA SER A 18 9.73 7.09 -6.58
C SER A 18 10.32 7.14 -7.99
N ILE A 19 11.62 6.86 -8.14
CA ILE A 19 12.30 6.81 -9.43
C ILE A 19 11.67 5.73 -10.31
N ILE A 20 11.48 4.52 -9.79
CA ILE A 20 10.85 3.42 -10.53
C ILE A 20 9.44 3.82 -10.96
N GLY A 21 8.63 4.37 -10.04
CA GLY A 21 7.26 4.81 -10.34
C GLY A 21 7.19 5.85 -11.46
N ILE A 22 8.04 6.89 -11.38
CA ILE A 22 8.14 7.93 -12.42
C ILE A 22 8.57 7.32 -13.75
N GLN A 23 9.63 6.50 -13.76
CA GLN A 23 10.12 5.87 -14.98
C GLN A 23 9.08 4.98 -15.65
N MET A 24 8.33 4.19 -14.87
CA MET A 24 7.26 3.33 -15.38
C MET A 24 6.13 4.16 -16.01
N ILE A 25 5.73 5.27 -15.37
CA ILE A 25 4.71 6.17 -15.93
C ILE A 25 5.22 6.84 -17.21
N SER A 26 6.42 7.42 -17.21
CA SER A 26 6.97 8.17 -18.34
C SER A 26 7.25 7.31 -19.57
N LYS A 27 7.62 6.03 -19.38
CA LYS A 27 7.98 5.13 -20.49
C LYS A 27 6.82 4.26 -20.97
N SER A 28 5.66 4.29 -20.32
CA SER A 28 4.53 3.44 -20.65
C SER A 28 3.41 4.20 -21.36
N LYS A 29 2.64 3.49 -22.19
CA LYS A 29 1.42 4.04 -22.76
C LYS A 29 0.43 4.33 -21.63
N LYS A 30 -0.25 5.48 -21.71
CA LYS A 30 -1.46 5.75 -20.91
C LYS A 30 -2.41 4.57 -21.11
N ASP A 31 -3.01 4.10 -20.02
CA ASP A 31 -3.78 2.86 -20.01
C ASP A 31 -3.00 1.58 -20.32
N SER A 32 -1.76 1.43 -19.85
CA SER A 32 -1.10 0.11 -19.78
C SER A 32 -1.08 -0.44 -18.35
N GLN A 33 -0.79 -1.75 -18.19
CA GLN A 33 -0.55 -2.32 -16.85
C GLN A 33 0.69 -1.70 -16.19
N PHE A 34 1.72 -1.35 -16.99
CA PHE A 34 2.94 -0.70 -16.52
C PHE A 34 2.68 0.72 -16.00
N PHE A 35 1.77 1.46 -16.63
CA PHE A 35 1.32 2.75 -16.14
C PHE A 35 0.68 2.61 -14.75
N LEU A 36 -0.22 1.63 -14.56
CA LEU A 36 -0.86 1.38 -13.28
C LEU A 36 0.14 0.93 -12.20
N PHE A 37 1.13 0.10 -12.54
CA PHE A 37 2.22 -0.24 -11.62
C PHE A 37 3.03 1.00 -11.21
N GLY A 38 3.31 1.91 -12.14
CA GLY A 38 3.98 3.16 -11.81
C GLY A 38 3.16 4.07 -10.89
N VAL A 39 1.85 4.21 -11.15
CA VAL A 39 0.93 4.95 -10.25
C VAL A 39 0.90 4.29 -8.87
N MET A 40 0.83 2.97 -8.82
CA MET A 40 0.84 2.19 -7.58
C MET A 40 2.11 2.44 -6.75
N ALA A 41 3.29 2.45 -7.41
CA ALA A 41 4.56 2.77 -6.77
C ALA A 41 4.58 4.19 -6.18
N LEU A 42 4.06 5.18 -6.90
CA LEU A 42 3.99 6.56 -6.41
C LEU A 42 2.97 6.75 -5.28
N VAL A 43 1.83 6.06 -5.31
CA VAL A 43 0.86 6.07 -4.21
C VAL A 43 1.48 5.50 -2.93
N LEU A 44 2.26 4.42 -3.06
CA LEU A 44 2.98 3.81 -1.95
C LEU A 44 4.06 4.76 -1.40
N ALA A 45 4.91 5.29 -2.28
CA ALA A 45 5.95 6.25 -1.93
C ALA A 45 5.40 7.47 -1.20
N PHE A 46 4.32 8.05 -1.74
CA PHE A 46 3.63 9.19 -1.17
C PHE A 46 3.10 8.86 0.23
N GLY A 47 2.35 7.77 0.39
CA GLY A 47 1.81 7.40 1.70
C GLY A 47 2.90 7.15 2.74
N ASP A 48 3.93 6.39 2.37
CA ASP A 48 4.99 6.02 3.29
C ASP A 48 5.84 7.21 3.72
N SER A 49 5.99 8.23 2.86
CA SER A 49 6.74 9.45 3.19
C SER A 49 6.23 10.14 4.47
N PHE A 50 4.92 10.07 4.76
CA PHE A 50 4.33 10.72 5.93
C PHE A 50 4.67 10.06 7.26
N HIS A 51 5.14 8.80 7.28
CA HIS A 51 5.63 8.17 8.51
C HIS A 51 7.14 7.95 8.51
N LEU A 52 7.75 7.68 7.34
CA LEU A 52 9.18 7.44 7.22
C LEU A 52 9.98 8.74 7.40
N ILE A 53 9.54 9.87 6.84
CA ILE A 53 10.26 11.14 7.03
C ILE A 53 10.26 11.57 8.50
N PRO A 54 9.11 11.61 9.22
CA PRO A 54 9.12 11.90 10.65
C PRO A 54 9.92 10.88 11.47
N ARG A 55 9.89 9.59 11.10
CA ARG A 55 10.70 8.56 11.76
C ARG A 55 12.20 8.83 11.62
N MET A 56 12.67 9.10 10.39
CA MET A 56 14.07 9.44 10.15
C MET A 56 14.49 10.65 10.97
N ILE A 57 13.65 11.70 11.03
CA ILE A 57 13.96 12.90 11.84
C ILE A 57 13.99 12.55 13.34
N GLY A 58 12.99 11.84 13.84
CA GLY A 58 12.90 11.48 15.26
C GLY A 58 14.04 10.56 15.72
N LEU A 59 14.52 9.65 14.88
CA LEU A 59 15.67 8.79 15.17
C LEU A 59 17.01 9.55 15.26
N ASN A 60 17.11 10.72 14.62
CA ASN A 60 18.35 11.51 14.55
C ASN A 60 18.30 12.82 15.34
N THR A 61 17.19 13.14 16.01
CA THR A 61 17.02 14.39 16.77
C THR A 61 16.61 14.14 18.22
N THR A 62 15.38 14.47 18.61
CA THR A 62 14.91 14.50 20.00
C THR A 62 14.28 13.20 20.48
N GLY A 63 14.11 12.22 19.58
CA GLY A 63 13.53 10.90 19.85
C GLY A 63 12.19 10.69 19.16
N LEU A 64 11.75 9.43 19.04
CA LEU A 64 10.48 9.10 18.36
C LEU A 64 9.23 9.54 19.15
N GLU A 65 9.36 9.70 20.46
CA GLU A 65 8.25 10.07 21.35
C GLU A 65 7.73 11.48 21.04
N ASP A 66 8.63 12.42 20.73
CA ASP A 66 8.29 13.79 20.32
C ASP A 66 7.58 13.85 18.96
N PHE A 67 7.74 12.80 18.14
CA PHE A 67 7.11 12.68 16.83
C PHE A 67 5.86 11.81 16.83
N THR A 68 5.33 11.43 18.01
CA THR A 68 4.15 10.54 18.14
C THR A 68 2.97 10.98 17.26
N PHE A 69 2.66 12.28 17.24
CA PHE A 69 1.61 12.84 16.39
C PHE A 69 1.86 12.58 14.90
N TYR A 70 3.06 12.92 14.41
CA TYR A 70 3.42 12.78 12.99
C TYR A 70 3.53 11.32 12.56
N LEU A 71 4.09 10.45 13.41
CA LEU A 71 4.12 9.01 13.18
C LEU A 71 2.71 8.41 13.13
N GLY A 72 1.82 8.91 13.98
CA GLY A 72 0.40 8.58 13.99
C GLY A 72 -0.32 8.96 12.70
N LEU A 73 -0.18 10.23 12.30
CA LEU A 73 -0.71 10.76 11.04
C LEU A 73 -0.19 9.97 9.84
N GLY A 74 1.11 9.69 9.81
CA GLY A 74 1.72 8.91 8.75
C GLY A 74 1.16 7.51 8.65
N LYS A 75 0.98 6.79 9.78
CA LYS A 75 0.35 5.46 9.79
C LYS A 75 -1.10 5.49 9.30
N PHE A 76 -1.85 6.55 9.63
CA PHE A 76 -3.21 6.74 9.13
C PHE A 76 -3.22 6.91 7.61
N ILE A 77 -2.39 7.81 7.08
CA ILE A 77 -2.26 8.05 5.64
C ILE A 77 -1.80 6.78 4.92
N THR A 78 -0.74 6.12 5.40
CA THR A 78 -0.26 4.84 4.84
C THR A 78 -1.36 3.77 4.84
N SER A 79 -2.23 3.71 5.86
CA SER A 79 -3.33 2.73 5.86
C SER A 79 -4.33 2.97 4.73
N ILE A 80 -4.63 4.23 4.43
CA ILE A 80 -5.49 4.62 3.31
C ILE A 80 -4.79 4.35 1.97
N THR A 81 -3.55 4.81 1.80
CA THR A 81 -2.81 4.62 0.54
C THR A 81 -2.54 3.15 0.24
N MET A 82 -2.26 2.32 1.24
CA MET A 82 -2.18 0.86 1.08
C MET A 82 -3.51 0.26 0.64
N THR A 83 -4.64 0.80 1.07
CA THR A 83 -5.95 0.35 0.58
C THR A 83 -6.12 0.68 -0.90
N ILE A 84 -5.76 1.91 -1.30
CA ILE A 84 -5.77 2.35 -2.70
C ILE A 84 -4.81 1.50 -3.55
N PHE A 85 -3.63 1.16 -3.02
CA PHE A 85 -2.66 0.27 -3.64
C PHE A 85 -3.29 -1.07 -4.05
N TYR A 86 -4.02 -1.73 -3.15
CA TYR A 86 -4.68 -3.01 -3.47
C TYR A 86 -5.80 -2.86 -4.50
N VAL A 87 -6.51 -1.74 -4.50
CA VAL A 87 -7.50 -1.43 -5.55
C VAL A 87 -6.80 -1.24 -6.90
N ILE A 88 -5.68 -0.53 -6.96
CA ILE A 88 -4.92 -0.36 -8.21
C ILE A 88 -4.37 -1.72 -8.67
N LEU A 89 -3.84 -2.52 -7.75
CA LEU A 89 -3.30 -3.86 -8.03
C LEU A 89 -4.40 -4.80 -8.58
N TYR A 90 -5.62 -4.69 -8.09
CA TYR A 90 -6.78 -5.36 -8.67
C TYR A 90 -7.03 -4.95 -10.14
N HIS A 91 -6.91 -3.65 -10.45
CA HIS A 91 -7.08 -3.16 -11.82
C HIS A 91 -5.91 -3.60 -12.72
N VAL A 92 -4.70 -3.67 -12.19
CA VAL A 92 -3.54 -4.27 -12.87
C VAL A 92 -3.85 -5.71 -13.25
N TRP A 93 -4.36 -6.51 -12.30
CA TRP A 93 -4.77 -7.89 -12.55
C TRP A 93 -5.81 -8.00 -13.67
N LYS A 94 -6.90 -7.21 -13.60
CA LYS A 94 -7.94 -7.19 -14.65
C LYS A 94 -7.34 -6.87 -16.01
N LYS A 95 -6.41 -5.92 -16.06
CA LYS A 95 -5.78 -5.45 -17.29
C LYS A 95 -4.82 -6.47 -17.88
N ARG A 96 -3.95 -7.05 -17.05
CA ARG A 96 -2.99 -8.10 -17.43
C ARG A 96 -3.70 -9.28 -18.07
N TYR A 97 -4.78 -9.74 -17.46
CA TYR A 97 -5.51 -10.93 -17.91
C TYR A 97 -6.70 -10.62 -18.83
N LYS A 98 -6.91 -9.36 -19.21
CA LYS A 98 -8.01 -8.87 -20.07
C LYS A 98 -9.40 -9.27 -19.54
N ILE A 99 -9.59 -9.23 -18.22
CA ILE A 99 -10.84 -9.57 -17.53
C ILE A 99 -11.72 -8.31 -17.43
N SER A 100 -12.80 -8.27 -18.21
CA SER A 100 -13.64 -7.07 -18.33
C SER A 100 -15.00 -7.15 -17.59
N LYS A 101 -15.47 -8.34 -17.19
CA LYS A 101 -16.82 -8.53 -16.63
C LYS A 101 -16.84 -9.46 -15.41
N VAL A 102 -16.44 -8.96 -14.24
CA VAL A 102 -16.45 -9.69 -12.95
C VAL A 102 -17.14 -8.86 -11.85
N LYS A 103 -18.43 -8.58 -12.03
CA LYS A 103 -19.22 -7.67 -11.16
C LYS A 103 -19.15 -8.03 -9.67
N ASN A 104 -19.23 -9.32 -9.34
CA ASN A 104 -19.19 -9.76 -7.93
C ASN A 104 -17.83 -9.49 -7.28
N LEU A 105 -16.75 -9.66 -8.05
CA LEU A 105 -15.39 -9.43 -7.58
C LEU A 105 -15.09 -7.93 -7.46
N ASP A 106 -15.53 -7.14 -8.45
CA ASP A 106 -15.46 -5.68 -8.41
C ASP A 106 -16.18 -5.15 -7.15
N PHE A 107 -17.40 -5.63 -6.90
CA PHE A 107 -18.17 -5.26 -5.71
C PHE A 107 -17.46 -5.65 -4.41
N LEU A 108 -16.94 -6.87 -4.32
CA LEU A 108 -16.23 -7.34 -3.14
C LEU A 108 -14.99 -6.50 -2.82
N VAL A 109 -14.16 -6.21 -3.83
CA VAL A 109 -12.95 -5.38 -3.66
C VAL A 109 -13.34 -3.99 -3.17
N TYR A 110 -14.32 -3.34 -3.80
CA TYR A 110 -14.73 -2.00 -3.40
C TYR A 110 -15.36 -1.95 -2.01
N ILE A 111 -16.22 -2.92 -1.67
CA ILE A 111 -16.81 -2.97 -0.33
C ILE A 111 -15.74 -3.16 0.74
N LEU A 112 -14.80 -4.10 0.56
CA LEU A 112 -13.71 -4.30 1.52
C LEU A 112 -12.84 -3.05 1.67
N SER A 113 -12.55 -2.36 0.57
CA SER A 113 -11.79 -1.10 0.59
C SER A 113 -12.54 0.02 1.29
N ILE A 114 -13.83 0.21 1.00
CA ILE A 114 -14.67 1.23 1.65
C ILE A 114 -14.80 0.95 3.14
N VAL A 115 -15.11 -0.29 3.52
CA VAL A 115 -15.19 -0.72 4.91
C VAL A 115 -13.88 -0.42 5.63
N ARG A 116 -12.73 -0.72 5.01
CA ARG A 116 -11.44 -0.40 5.59
C ARG A 116 -11.22 1.10 5.79
N ILE A 117 -11.53 1.92 4.78
CA ILE A 117 -11.36 3.38 4.86
C ILE A 117 -12.24 3.93 5.98
N VAL A 118 -13.51 3.50 6.07
CA VAL A 118 -14.42 3.89 7.15
C VAL A 118 -13.85 3.48 8.51
N LEU A 119 -13.38 2.23 8.64
CA LEU A 119 -12.75 1.76 9.87
C LEU A 119 -11.51 2.56 10.25
N CYS A 120 -10.73 3.08 9.29
CA CYS A 120 -9.57 3.93 9.57
C CYS A 120 -9.96 5.34 10.02
N LEU A 121 -11.09 5.86 9.56
CA LEU A 121 -11.58 7.20 9.89
C LEU A 121 -12.23 7.29 11.28
N ILE A 122 -12.59 6.17 11.88
CA ILE A 122 -13.22 6.16 13.21
C ILE A 122 -12.24 6.74 14.25
N PRO A 123 -12.63 7.74 15.07
CA PRO A 123 -11.73 8.37 16.04
C PRO A 123 -11.14 7.41 17.07
N ALA A 124 -11.83 6.30 17.36
CA ALA A 124 -11.40 5.27 18.31
C ALA A 124 -10.11 4.54 17.91
N ASN A 125 -9.59 4.74 16.69
CA ASN A 125 -8.26 4.27 16.32
C ASN A 125 -7.13 5.02 17.05
N ASP A 126 -7.43 6.22 17.54
CA ASP A 126 -6.52 7.07 18.32
C ASP A 126 -5.12 7.16 17.70
N TRP A 127 -5.10 7.52 16.41
CA TRP A 127 -3.87 7.52 15.61
C TRP A 127 -2.79 8.44 16.18
N PHE A 128 -3.18 9.56 16.81
CA PHE A 128 -2.29 10.68 17.12
C PHE A 128 -1.65 10.64 18.52
N ASN A 129 -2.20 9.85 19.45
CA ASN A 129 -1.76 9.86 20.86
C ASN A 129 -0.87 8.66 21.22
N GLY A 130 -0.48 7.84 20.25
CA GLY A 130 0.42 6.70 20.45
C GLY A 130 -0.19 5.48 21.17
N ASN A 131 -1.34 5.65 21.82
CA ASN A 131 -1.97 4.66 22.71
C ASN A 131 -3.23 4.00 22.11
N GLY A 132 -3.30 3.92 20.78
CA GLY A 132 -4.47 3.37 20.11
C GLY A 132 -4.77 1.91 20.47
N PRO A 133 -6.05 1.57 20.76
CA PRO A 133 -6.44 0.25 21.23
C PRO A 133 -6.15 -0.84 20.19
N LEU A 134 -5.68 -1.99 20.68
CA LEU A 134 -5.33 -3.15 19.85
C LEU A 134 -6.52 -3.67 19.03
N SER A 135 -7.73 -3.63 19.59
CA SER A 135 -8.96 -4.09 18.93
C SER A 135 -9.22 -3.37 17.60
N TRP A 136 -9.14 -2.04 17.60
CA TRP A 136 -9.31 -1.23 16.38
C TRP A 136 -8.21 -1.47 15.34
N ARG A 137 -7.00 -1.77 15.81
CA ARG A 137 -5.90 -2.20 14.94
C ARG A 137 -6.17 -3.54 14.26
N ILE A 138 -6.87 -4.46 14.93
CA ILE A 138 -7.32 -5.72 14.34
C ILE A 138 -8.47 -5.45 13.35
N TYR A 139 -9.50 -4.72 13.76
CA TYR A 139 -10.69 -4.48 12.93
C TYR A 139 -10.35 -3.86 11.57
N ARG A 140 -9.51 -2.82 11.52
CA ARG A 140 -9.12 -2.19 10.25
C ARG A 140 -8.21 -3.06 9.36
N ASN A 141 -7.55 -4.06 9.94
CA ASN A 141 -6.66 -4.95 9.22
C ASN A 141 -7.34 -6.23 8.73
N ILE A 142 -8.49 -6.64 9.28
CA ILE A 142 -9.24 -7.79 8.75
C ILE A 142 -9.64 -7.57 7.27
N PRO A 143 -10.30 -6.45 6.88
CA PRO A 143 -10.62 -6.22 5.47
C PRO A 143 -9.39 -6.11 4.58
N PHE A 144 -8.27 -5.60 5.13
CA PHE A 144 -7.00 -5.53 4.43
C PHE A 144 -6.42 -6.89 4.11
N SER A 145 -6.36 -7.77 5.11
CA SER A 145 -5.87 -9.13 4.93
C SER A 145 -6.73 -9.91 3.96
N LEU A 146 -8.06 -9.73 4.00
CA LEU A 146 -8.98 -10.31 3.03
C LEU A 146 -8.70 -9.81 1.60
N LEU A 147 -8.50 -8.50 1.41
CA LEU A 147 -8.07 -7.94 0.11
C LEU A 147 -6.74 -8.55 -0.35
N GLY A 148 -5.76 -8.68 0.56
CA GLY A 148 -4.46 -9.26 0.26
C GLY A 148 -4.55 -10.71 -0.22
N ILE A 149 -5.24 -11.55 0.56
CA ILE A 149 -5.47 -12.96 0.22
C ILE A 149 -6.23 -13.09 -1.11
N LEU A 150 -7.25 -12.27 -1.32
CA LEU A 150 -8.02 -12.26 -2.56
C LEU A 150 -7.12 -11.97 -3.76
N ILE A 151 -6.29 -10.93 -3.70
CA ILE A 151 -5.38 -10.58 -4.80
C ILE A 151 -4.37 -11.70 -5.07
N ILE A 152 -3.76 -12.27 -4.02
CA ILE A 152 -2.83 -13.41 -4.17
C ILE A 152 -3.52 -14.57 -4.89
N TYR A 153 -4.72 -14.94 -4.45
CA TYR A 153 -5.50 -16.01 -5.06
C TYR A 153 -5.80 -15.73 -6.54
N LEU A 154 -6.19 -14.50 -6.88
CA LEU A 154 -6.50 -14.12 -8.27
C LEU A 154 -5.30 -14.21 -9.20
N PHE A 155 -4.13 -13.75 -8.76
CA PHE A 155 -2.90 -13.87 -9.54
C PHE A 155 -2.47 -15.33 -9.71
N TYR A 156 -2.46 -16.10 -8.62
CA TYR A 156 -2.13 -17.53 -8.64
C TYR A 156 -3.03 -18.33 -9.60
N LYS A 157 -4.34 -18.09 -9.54
CA LYS A 157 -5.31 -18.76 -10.40
C LYS A 157 -5.11 -18.42 -11.88
N MET A 158 -4.82 -17.15 -12.19
CA MET A 158 -4.63 -16.71 -13.57
C MET A 158 -3.29 -17.16 -14.16
N GLU A 159 -2.23 -17.21 -13.35
CA GLU A 159 -0.94 -17.79 -13.73
C GLU A 159 -1.11 -19.24 -14.19
N ARG A 160 -1.76 -20.07 -13.36
CA ARG A 160 -2.07 -21.48 -13.67
C ARG A 160 -2.94 -21.63 -14.92
N ALA A 161 -3.93 -20.76 -15.09
CA ALA A 161 -4.88 -20.86 -16.21
C ALA A 161 -4.29 -20.39 -17.55
N LYS A 162 -3.33 -19.47 -17.55
CA LYS A 162 -2.75 -18.88 -18.77
C LYS A 162 -1.30 -19.27 -19.05
N ASN A 163 -0.70 -20.15 -18.25
CA ASN A 163 0.73 -20.49 -18.30
C ASN A 163 1.62 -19.22 -18.31
N ASP A 164 1.30 -18.25 -17.46
CA ASP A 164 2.00 -16.97 -17.42
C ASP A 164 3.38 -17.12 -16.76
N GLU A 165 4.40 -17.45 -17.56
CA GLU A 165 5.74 -17.74 -17.06
C GLU A 165 6.42 -16.56 -16.36
N ASN A 166 6.01 -15.33 -16.69
CA ASN A 166 6.54 -14.13 -16.07
C ASN A 166 6.11 -13.95 -14.61
N PHE A 167 5.08 -14.67 -14.13
CA PHE A 167 4.65 -14.63 -12.73
C PHE A 167 5.18 -15.80 -11.90
N LYS A 168 5.68 -16.88 -12.54
CA LYS A 168 6.33 -18.03 -11.88
C LYS A 168 7.55 -17.64 -11.03
N ILE A 169 8.17 -16.49 -11.30
CA ILE A 169 9.42 -16.03 -10.67
C ILE A 169 9.14 -15.08 -9.48
N CYS A 170 7.89 -14.67 -9.24
CA CYS A 170 7.52 -13.70 -8.21
C CYS A 170 6.92 -14.28 -6.92
N ILE A 171 6.80 -15.61 -6.79
CA ILE A 171 6.43 -16.34 -5.57
C ILE A 171 7.59 -17.27 -5.20
#